data_AF-A0A1V9YVM3-F1
#
_entry.id   AF-A0A1V9YVM3-F1
#
_cell.length_a   1.000
_cell.length_b   1.000
_cell.length_c   1.000
_cell.angle_alpha   90.00
_cell.angle_beta   90.00
_cell.angle_gamma   90.00
#
_symmetry.space_group_name_H-M   'P 1'
#
loop_
_entity.id
_entity.type
_entity.pdbx_description
1 polymer ?
#
loop_
_entity_poly.entity_id
_entity_poly.type
_entity_poly.pdbx_seq_one_letter_code
_entity_poly.pdbx_strand_id
1 'polypeptide(L)'
;MDSAASAGHFNIVKYLSENDTAECTTKAMDTSATNRHFNIVTYLHENRTEGCTIDAMDEAAESCHLDIVMFLNENRTEGCTTEAMNNAAANGYFEIVKYLCENRDVGCTKVAFKAASRNGHHAIAQFLYEHQIELNLRLRIPRINNVY
;
A
#
# COMPACT_ATOMS: atom_id res chain seq x y z
N MET A 1 -15.42 2.66 17.77
CA MET A 1 -14.57 3.62 17.01
C MET A 1 -14.54 3.30 15.53
N ASP A 2 -14.41 2.01 15.17
CA ASP A 2 -14.27 1.50 13.80
C ASP A 2 -15.33 2.02 12.82
N SER A 3 -16.62 2.00 13.18
CA SER A 3 -17.68 2.50 12.28
C SER A 3 -17.56 3.99 11.97
N ALA A 4 -17.14 4.80 12.95
CA ALA A 4 -16.92 6.23 12.74
C ALA A 4 -15.68 6.49 11.87
N ALA A 5 -14.64 5.68 12.04
CA ALA A 5 -13.44 5.71 11.22
C ALA A 5 -13.75 5.34 9.77
N SER A 6 -14.42 4.21 9.56
CA SER A 6 -14.88 3.73 8.25
C SER A 6 -15.77 4.74 7.52
N ALA A 7 -16.60 5.50 8.23
CA ALA A 7 -17.49 6.52 7.66
C ALA A 7 -16.83 7.92 7.51
N GLY A 8 -15.55 8.08 7.86
CA GLY A 8 -14.85 9.36 7.70
C GLY A 8 -15.21 10.41 8.74
N HIS A 9 -15.84 10.02 9.84
CA HIS A 9 -16.31 10.94 10.88
C HIS A 9 -15.19 11.30 11.86
N PHE A 10 -14.19 12.03 11.37
CA PHE A 10 -12.98 12.39 12.12
C PHE A 10 -13.25 12.98 13.50
N ASN A 11 -14.20 13.92 13.62
CA ASN A 11 -14.53 14.55 14.90
C ASN A 11 -15.10 13.54 15.91
N ILE A 12 -15.86 12.55 15.45
CA ILE A 12 -16.38 11.47 16.30
C ILE A 12 -15.23 10.55 16.71
N VAL A 13 -14.34 10.18 15.78
CA VAL A 13 -13.16 9.36 16.09
C VAL A 13 -12.29 10.03 17.16
N LYS A 14 -11.98 11.32 16.97
CA LYS A 14 -11.19 12.10 17.93
C LYS A 14 -11.87 12.15 19.30
N TYR A 15 -13.16 12.47 19.35
CA TYR A 15 -13.93 12.48 20.60
C TYR A 15 -13.92 11.12 21.30
N LEU A 16 -14.17 10.03 20.58
CA LEU A 16 -14.20 8.68 21.15
C LEU A 16 -12.81 8.26 21.68
N SER A 17 -11.73 8.71 21.03
CA SER A 17 -10.35 8.42 21.41
C SER A 17 -9.93 9.19 22.67
N GLU A 18 -10.26 10.47 22.76
CA GLU A 18 -9.94 11.33 23.91
C GLU A 18 -10.70 10.95 25.19
N ASN A 19 -11.86 10.31 25.05
CA ASN A 19 -12.72 9.94 26.20
C ASN A 19 -12.66 8.45 26.55
N ASP A 20 -11.87 7.65 25.82
CA ASP A 20 -11.75 6.18 25.98
C ASP A 20 -13.11 5.45 26.06
N THR A 21 -14.11 5.97 25.35
CA THR A 21 -15.51 5.53 25.47
C THR A 21 -15.87 4.39 24.52
N ALA A 22 -14.98 4.00 23.61
CA ALA A 22 -15.30 3.01 22.59
C ALA A 22 -14.10 2.14 22.23
N GLU A 23 -14.36 0.85 22.07
CA GLU A 23 -13.41 -0.08 21.50
C GLU A 23 -12.97 0.39 20.10
N CYS A 24 -11.66 0.31 19.88
CA CYS A 24 -10.99 0.52 18.61
C CYS A 24 -10.24 -0.76 18.26
N THR A 25 -10.30 -1.16 17.00
CA THR A 25 -9.51 -2.29 16.50
C THR A 25 -8.72 -1.86 15.27
N THR A 26 -7.89 -2.76 14.73
CA THR A 26 -7.16 -2.52 13.47
C THR A 26 -8.09 -2.12 12.32
N LYS A 27 -9.36 -2.57 12.36
CA LYS A 27 -10.38 -2.21 11.36
C LYS A 27 -10.57 -0.72 11.20
N ALA A 28 -10.37 0.07 12.27
CA ALA A 28 -10.49 1.51 12.18
C ALA A 28 -9.49 2.09 11.18
N MET A 29 -8.23 1.67 11.23
CA MET A 29 -7.19 2.14 10.31
C MET A 29 -7.32 1.47 8.94
N ASP A 30 -7.60 0.15 8.90
CA ASP A 30 -7.77 -0.60 7.65
C ASP A 30 -8.88 0.04 6.79
N THR A 31 -10.09 0.19 7.33
CA THR A 31 -11.21 0.76 6.57
C THR A 31 -11.07 2.25 6.27
N SER A 32 -10.35 2.99 7.11
CA SER A 32 -10.01 4.40 6.83
C SER A 32 -9.02 4.50 5.66
N ALA A 33 -8.08 3.55 5.57
CA ALA A 33 -7.14 3.47 4.47
C ALA A 33 -7.86 3.17 3.16
N THR A 34 -8.81 2.22 3.17
CA THR A 34 -9.66 1.87 2.02
C THR A 34 -10.56 3.01 1.55
N ASN A 35 -11.14 3.78 2.48
CA ASN A 35 -12.12 4.83 2.16
C ASN A 35 -11.51 6.23 1.98
N ARG A 36 -10.19 6.33 1.78
CA ARG A 36 -9.44 7.58 1.60
C ARG A 36 -9.52 8.55 2.78
N HIS A 37 -9.71 8.07 4.01
CA HIS A 37 -9.78 8.92 5.19
C HIS A 37 -8.38 9.17 5.78
N PHE A 38 -7.52 9.84 5.01
CA PHE A 38 -6.11 10.08 5.35
C PHE A 38 -5.94 10.72 6.73
N ASN A 39 -6.77 11.72 7.07
CA ASN A 39 -6.74 12.39 8.38
C ASN A 39 -7.04 11.44 9.56
N ILE A 40 -7.87 10.42 9.34
CA ILE A 40 -8.16 9.40 10.35
C ILE A 40 -6.99 8.42 10.43
N VAL A 41 -6.42 8.00 9.30
CA VAL A 41 -5.24 7.12 9.27
C VAL A 41 -4.08 7.74 10.05
N THR A 42 -3.73 9.01 9.78
CA THR A 42 -2.64 9.70 10.48
C THR A 42 -2.95 9.87 11.97
N TYR A 43 -4.18 10.25 12.33
CA TYR A 43 -4.57 10.41 13.72
C TYR A 43 -4.51 9.10 14.51
N LEU A 44 -5.05 8.01 13.95
CA LEU A 44 -5.00 6.70 14.57
C LEU A 44 -3.55 6.22 14.70
N HIS A 45 -2.70 6.47 13.71
CA HIS A 45 -1.27 6.14 13.80
C HIS A 45 -0.56 6.87 14.94
N GLU A 46 -0.82 8.17 15.12
CA GLU A 46 -0.15 8.99 16.13
C GLU A 46 -0.69 8.79 17.56
N ASN A 47 -1.97 8.43 17.69
CA ASN A 47 -2.68 8.49 18.98
C ASN A 47 -3.16 7.12 19.49
N ARG A 48 -3.03 6.05 18.69
CA ARG A 48 -3.51 4.70 19.02
C ARG A 48 -2.43 3.66 18.78
N THR A 49 -2.54 2.54 19.51
CA THR A 49 -1.53 1.46 19.49
C THR A 49 -1.99 0.21 18.76
N GLU A 50 -3.27 0.11 18.42
CA GLU A 50 -3.88 -1.03 17.74
C GLU A 50 -3.26 -1.26 16.36
N GLY A 51 -2.86 -0.19 15.67
CA GLY A 51 -2.25 -0.26 14.36
C GLY A 51 -3.22 -0.62 13.24
N CYS A 52 -2.70 -1.26 12.20
CA CYS A 52 -3.46 -1.77 11.07
C CYS A 52 -3.07 -3.22 10.78
N THR A 53 -3.69 -3.81 9.78
CA THR A 53 -3.24 -5.07 9.17
C THR A 53 -2.61 -4.80 7.81
N ILE A 54 -2.22 -5.86 7.10
CA ILE A 54 -1.79 -5.79 5.69
C ILE A 54 -2.89 -5.26 4.77
N ASP A 55 -4.16 -5.44 5.15
CA ASP A 55 -5.32 -5.04 4.36
C ASP A 55 -5.34 -3.52 4.15
N ALA A 56 -4.86 -2.72 5.10
CA ALA A 56 -4.81 -1.27 4.96
C ALA A 56 -4.04 -0.81 3.71
N MET A 57 -2.89 -1.41 3.43
CA MET A 57 -2.07 -1.02 2.27
C MET A 57 -2.53 -1.72 0.99
N ASP A 58 -2.98 -2.97 1.07
CA ASP A 58 -3.54 -3.70 -0.07
C ASP A 58 -4.80 -3.02 -0.61
N GLU A 59 -5.75 -2.69 0.27
CA GLU A 59 -7.02 -2.05 -0.10
C GLU A 59 -6.83 -0.58 -0.50
N ALA A 60 -5.89 0.16 0.11
CA ALA A 60 -5.54 1.51 -0.33
C ALA A 60 -4.92 1.51 -1.74
N ALA A 61 -4.11 0.51 -2.08
CA ALA A 61 -3.56 0.34 -3.41
C ALA A 61 -4.65 -0.03 -4.43
N GLU A 62 -5.57 -0.92 -4.06
CA GLU A 62 -6.73 -1.28 -4.88
C GLU A 62 -7.70 -0.12 -5.10
N SER A 63 -7.77 0.83 -4.16
CA SER A 63 -8.69 1.98 -4.20
C SER A 63 -8.06 3.27 -4.76
N CYS A 64 -6.83 3.21 -5.27
CA CYS A 64 -6.08 4.36 -5.82
C CYS A 64 -5.76 5.46 -4.79
N HIS A 65 -5.32 5.08 -3.59
CA HIS A 65 -4.99 6.01 -2.50
C HIS A 65 -3.47 6.07 -2.26
N LEU A 66 -2.74 6.62 -3.23
CA LEU A 66 -1.27 6.68 -3.21
C LEU A 66 -0.70 7.36 -1.95
N ASP A 67 -1.34 8.44 -1.50
CA ASP A 67 -0.97 9.16 -0.28
C ASP A 67 -0.99 8.25 0.96
N ILE A 68 -2.03 7.43 1.08
CA ILE A 68 -2.16 6.45 2.17
C ILE A 68 -1.15 5.31 2.00
N VAL A 69 -0.96 4.79 0.78
CA VAL A 69 0.05 3.75 0.51
C VAL A 69 1.46 4.23 0.90
N MET A 70 1.82 5.47 0.54
CA MET A 70 3.10 6.06 0.89
C MET A 70 3.23 6.18 2.41
N PHE A 71 2.24 6.78 3.07
CA PHE A 71 2.25 6.97 4.52
C PHE A 71 2.39 5.65 5.28
N LEU A 72 1.58 4.64 4.92
CA LEU A 72 1.64 3.33 5.56
C LEU A 72 3.00 2.66 5.32
N ASN A 73 3.59 2.78 4.12
CA ASN A 73 4.88 2.18 3.82
C ASN A 73 6.04 2.83 4.59
N GLU A 74 5.97 4.14 4.82
CA GLU A 74 7.02 4.90 5.51
C GLU A 74 6.91 4.81 7.04
N ASN A 75 5.69 4.66 7.58
CA ASN A 75 5.43 4.81 9.01
C ASN A 75 4.94 3.52 9.70
N ARG A 76 4.63 2.46 8.94
CA ARG A 76 4.16 1.17 9.47
C ARG A 76 5.03 0.01 9.00
N THR A 77 4.99 -1.09 9.74
CA THR A 77 5.83 -2.27 9.50
C THR A 77 5.06 -3.48 8.96
N GLU A 78 3.73 -3.42 8.99
CA GLU A 78 2.82 -4.50 8.56
C GLU A 78 3.01 -4.84 7.09
N GLY A 79 3.25 -3.81 6.28
CA GLY A 79 3.46 -3.96 4.87
C GLY A 79 2.16 -4.22 4.10
N CYS A 80 2.25 -5.07 3.08
CA CYS A 80 1.26 -5.34 2.04
C CYS A 80 1.65 -6.65 1.38
N THR A 81 0.69 -7.28 0.72
CA THR A 81 0.93 -8.49 -0.06
C THR A 81 1.17 -8.15 -1.52
N THR A 82 1.30 -9.18 -2.37
CA THR A 82 1.33 -9.00 -3.82
C THR A 82 0.01 -8.48 -4.39
N GLU A 83 -1.09 -8.54 -3.63
CA GLU A 83 -2.40 -8.05 -4.08
C GLU A 83 -2.39 -6.55 -4.30
N ALA A 84 -1.72 -5.75 -3.46
CA ALA A 84 -1.51 -4.31 -3.71
C ALA A 84 -0.99 -4.04 -5.14
N MET A 85 0.07 -4.75 -5.54
CA MET A 85 0.69 -4.61 -6.87
C MET A 85 -0.23 -5.13 -7.98
N ASN A 86 -0.84 -6.30 -7.77
CA ASN A 86 -1.71 -6.93 -8.76
C ASN A 86 -2.94 -6.07 -9.06
N ASN A 87 -3.61 -5.59 -8.02
CA ASN A 87 -4.83 -4.79 -8.13
C ASN A 87 -4.52 -3.39 -8.68
N ALA A 88 -3.45 -2.74 -8.22
CA ALA A 88 -3.02 -1.46 -8.79
C ALA A 88 -2.69 -1.58 -10.29
N ALA A 89 -2.02 -2.66 -10.71
CA ALA A 89 -1.72 -2.92 -12.11
C ALA A 89 -2.97 -3.27 -12.94
N ALA A 90 -3.90 -4.05 -12.37
CA ALA A 90 -5.16 -4.41 -13.00
C ALA A 90 -6.07 -3.20 -13.22
N ASN A 91 -6.05 -2.22 -12.30
CA ASN A 91 -6.90 -1.03 -12.36
C ASN A 91 -6.24 0.17 -13.07
N GLY A 92 -4.98 0.06 -13.48
CA GLY A 92 -4.32 1.13 -14.23
C GLY A 92 -3.65 2.22 -13.37
N TYR A 93 -3.38 1.96 -12.10
CA TYR A 93 -2.82 2.93 -11.16
C TYR A 93 -1.29 2.97 -11.24
N PHE A 94 -0.77 3.58 -12.31
CA PHE A 94 0.65 3.60 -12.63
C PHE A 94 1.54 4.13 -11.49
N GLU A 95 1.16 5.22 -10.83
CA GLU A 95 1.98 5.81 -9.76
C GLU A 95 2.10 4.88 -8.54
N ILE A 96 1.04 4.13 -8.22
CA ILE A 96 1.07 3.15 -7.12
C ILE A 96 1.95 1.96 -7.53
N VAL A 97 1.82 1.45 -8.76
CA VAL A 97 2.68 0.37 -9.27
C VAL A 97 4.15 0.78 -9.23
N LYS A 98 4.46 2.00 -9.69
CA LYS A 98 5.81 2.54 -9.67
C LYS A 98 6.35 2.62 -8.25
N TYR A 99 5.60 3.25 -7.34
CA TYR A 99 5.98 3.37 -5.94
C TYR A 99 6.25 2.01 -5.29
N LEU A 100 5.35 1.04 -5.49
CA LEU A 100 5.49 -0.30 -4.93
C LEU A 100 6.70 -1.05 -5.53
N CYS A 101 6.97 -0.98 -6.85
CA CYS A 101 8.17 -1.63 -7.42
C CYS A 101 9.48 -0.95 -6.95
N GLU A 102 9.48 0.35 -6.69
CA GLU A 102 10.69 1.09 -6.25
C GLU A 102 10.99 0.94 -4.75
N ASN A 103 9.97 0.79 -3.90
CA ASN A 103 10.12 0.83 -2.44
C ASN A 103 9.93 -0.52 -1.77
N ARG A 104 9.47 -1.55 -2.51
CA ARG A 104 9.17 -2.87 -1.93
C ARG A 104 9.70 -3.99 -2.81
N ASP A 105 10.38 -4.95 -2.18
CA ASP A 105 10.77 -6.23 -2.79
C ASP A 105 9.57 -7.13 -3.13
N VAL A 106 8.34 -6.65 -2.91
CA VAL A 106 7.09 -7.34 -3.28
C VAL A 106 6.91 -7.40 -4.80
N GLY A 107 7.79 -6.75 -5.57
CA GLY A 107 8.31 -7.26 -6.84
C GLY A 107 7.28 -7.38 -7.96
N CYS A 108 7.47 -6.60 -9.02
CA CYS A 108 6.72 -6.64 -10.26
C CYS A 108 6.34 -8.10 -10.65
N THR A 109 5.10 -8.51 -10.36
CA THR A 109 4.71 -9.93 -10.45
C THR A 109 4.33 -10.26 -11.89
N LYS A 110 4.50 -11.53 -12.28
CA LYS A 110 3.96 -12.02 -13.57
C LYS A 110 2.44 -11.85 -13.66
N VAL A 111 1.75 -11.80 -12.51
CA VAL A 111 0.30 -11.60 -12.42
C VAL A 111 -0.04 -10.14 -12.75
N ALA A 112 0.64 -9.17 -12.12
CA ALA A 112 0.48 -7.75 -12.36
C ALA A 112 0.73 -7.38 -13.83
N PHE A 113 1.80 -7.91 -14.44
CA PHE A 113 2.08 -7.71 -15.88
C PHE A 113 0.94 -8.23 -16.77
N LYS A 114 0.45 -9.45 -16.49
CA LYS A 114 -0.64 -10.06 -17.25
C LYS A 114 -1.94 -9.30 -17.07
N ALA A 115 -2.25 -8.86 -15.84
CA ALA A 115 -3.44 -8.09 -15.54
C ALA A 115 -3.44 -6.74 -16.27
N ALA A 116 -2.34 -5.99 -16.16
CA ALA A 116 -2.15 -4.74 -16.90
C ALA A 116 -2.27 -4.94 -18.41
N SER A 117 -1.68 -6.00 -18.96
CA SER A 117 -1.75 -6.32 -20.40
C SER A 117 -3.18 -6.65 -20.85
N ARG A 118 -3.91 -7.47 -20.08
CA ARG A 118 -5.30 -7.87 -20.39
C ARG A 118 -6.27 -6.70 -20.33
N ASN A 119 -6.05 -5.77 -19.41
CA ASN A 119 -6.90 -4.60 -19.21
C ASN A 119 -6.47 -3.39 -20.05
N GLY A 120 -5.44 -3.53 -20.89
CA GLY A 120 -4.99 -2.47 -21.81
C GLY A 120 -4.15 -1.37 -21.16
N HIS A 121 -3.62 -1.59 -19.96
CA HIS A 121 -2.72 -0.68 -19.26
C HIS A 121 -1.27 -0.83 -19.75
N HIS A 122 -1.05 -0.49 -21.03
CA HIS A 122 0.21 -0.70 -21.75
C HIS A 122 1.43 -0.06 -21.05
N ALA A 123 1.28 1.16 -20.51
CA ALA A 123 2.37 1.84 -19.80
C ALA A 123 2.83 1.06 -18.56
N ILE A 124 1.88 0.49 -17.80
CA ILE A 124 2.17 -0.35 -16.64
C ILE A 124 2.83 -1.66 -17.09
N ALA A 125 2.28 -2.33 -18.09
CA ALA A 125 2.84 -3.58 -18.59
C ALA A 125 4.29 -3.38 -19.09
N GLN A 126 4.54 -2.30 -19.81
CA GLN A 126 5.89 -1.94 -20.26
C GLN A 126 6.83 -1.67 -19.08
N PHE A 127 6.41 -0.84 -18.12
CA PHE A 127 7.20 -0.56 -16.92
C PHE A 127 7.56 -1.83 -16.13
N LEU A 128 6.58 -2.70 -15.88
CA LEU A 128 6.78 -3.96 -15.18
C LEU A 128 7.73 -4.90 -15.94
N TYR A 129 7.65 -4.92 -17.27
CA TYR A 129 8.53 -5.74 -18.12
C TYR A 129 9.98 -5.25 -18.07
N GLU A 130 10.19 -3.94 -18.24
CA GLU A 130 11.52 -3.32 -18.18
C GLU A 130 12.18 -3.52 -16.81
N HIS A 131 11.43 -3.28 -15.74
CA HIS A 131 11.93 -3.43 -14.37
C HIS A 131 12.29 -4.89 -14.02
N GLN A 132 11.51 -5.87 -14.50
CA GLN A 132 11.82 -7.29 -14.30
C GLN A 132 13.08 -7.73 -15.07
N ILE A 133 13.35 -7.15 -16.25
CA ILE A 133 14.60 -7.40 -16.99
C ILE A 133 15.80 -6.87 -16.22
N GLU A 134 15.74 -5.64 -15.72
CA GLU A 134 16.82 -5.04 -14.94
C GLU A 134 17.18 -5.86 -13.70
N LEU A 135 16.19 -6.32 -12.94
CA LEU A 135 16.40 -7.17 -11.77
C LEU A 135 17.08 -8.50 -12.14
N ASN A 136 16.63 -9.14 -13.22
CA ASN A 136 17.21 -10.39 -13.70
C ASN A 136 18.66 -10.22 -14.20
N LEU A 137 18.98 -9.07 -14.80
CA LEU A 137 20.34 -8.74 -15.24
C LEU A 137 21.26 -8.44 -14.05
N ARG A 138 20.79 -7.69 -13.04
CA ARG A 138 21.54 -7.42 -11.80
C ARG A 138 21.88 -8.69 -11.04
N LEU A 139 20.98 -9.67 -11.01
CA LEU A 139 21.20 -10.97 -10.35
C LEU A 139 22.14 -11.91 -11.13
N ARG A 140 22.42 -11.64 -12.41
CA ARG A 140 23.28 -12.47 -13.28
C ARG A 140 24.75 -12.04 -13.31
N ILE A 141 25.10 -10.86 -12.80
CA ILE A 141 26.49 -10.42 -12.69
C ILE A 141 27.02 -10.82 -11.31
N PRO A 142 27.98 -11.75 -11.19
CA PRO A 142 28.63 -12.01 -9.91
C PRO A 142 29.23 -10.70 -9.41
N ARG A 143 28.92 -10.30 -8.17
CA ARG A 143 29.69 -9.24 -7.50
C ARG A 143 31.14 -9.69 -7.49
N ILE A 144 31.97 -9.11 -8.35
CA ILE A 144 33.41 -9.22 -8.22
C ILE A 144 33.73 -8.44 -6.94
N ASN A 145 33.78 -9.14 -5.81
CA ASN A 145 34.37 -8.62 -4.59
C ASN A 145 35.85 -8.42 -4.89
N ASN A 146 36.22 -7.21 -5.35
CA ASN A 146 37.60 -6.79 -5.39
C ASN A 146 38.09 -6.67 -3.95
N VAL A 147 38.88 -7.67 -3.57
CA VAL A 147 39.76 -7.63 -2.40
C VAL A 147 40.84 -6.59 -2.67
N TYR A 148 40.93 -5.58 -1.81
CA TYR A 148 42.17 -4.86 -1.48
C TYR A 148 42.18 -4.56 0.01
#